data_AF-A2Z9G1-F1
#
_entry.id   AF-A2Z9G1-F1
#
_cell.length_a   1.000
_cell.length_b   1.000
_cell.length_c   1.000
_cell.angle_alpha   90.00
_cell.angle_beta   90.00
_cell.angle_gamma   90.00
#
_symmetry.space_group_name_H-M   'P 1'
#
loop_
_entity.id
_entity.type
_entity.pdbx_description
1 polymer ?
#
loop_
_entity_poly.entity_id
_entity_poly.type
_entity_poly.pdbx_seq_one_letter_code
_entity_poly.pdbx_strand_id
1 'polypeptide(L)'
;MAAAAARYDVEKGGRKREGEEERCGSPAAVAQYPQREGEREWVPWLVPAILVANVVVFAVAMYVNNCPSHASRGGACVAGFLRRFSFQPLSENPLLGPSSATLQKMGALVWDKVVHEHQGWRLVTCIWLHAGVVHLLANMLSLVLIGLRLEQQFGYMRIGIIYLVSGIGGSVLSSLFIRNSISVGASGALFGLLGAMLSELFTNWTIYTNKAAALVTLLIVIAINLAIGILPHVDNFAHIGGFLTGFLLGFIFLMRPHYGWMQRYVLPSSVKYTSKKYLAYQWILLAVASVLAVIGFAVGLSMLFRGVNANERCHWCHYLSCIPTSRWTCGN
;
A
#
# COMPACT_ATOMS: atom_id res chain seq x y z
N MET A 1 -24.28 9.77 -4.79
CA MET A 1 -23.85 11.17 -4.96
C MET A 1 -22.36 11.20 -5.22
N ALA A 2 -21.98 10.95 -6.47
CA ALA A 2 -20.59 10.89 -6.92
C ALA A 2 -20.13 12.29 -7.32
N ALA A 3 -19.13 12.83 -6.62
CA ALA A 3 -18.42 14.02 -7.05
C ALA A 3 -17.20 13.57 -7.88
N ALA A 4 -17.36 13.64 -9.21
CA ALA A 4 -16.25 13.54 -10.14
C ALA A 4 -15.34 14.76 -9.95
N ALA A 5 -14.08 14.52 -9.56
CA ALA A 5 -13.08 15.57 -9.49
C ALA A 5 -12.72 16.00 -10.91
N ALA A 6 -13.13 17.22 -11.24
CA ALA A 6 -12.91 17.88 -12.51
C ALA A 6 -11.42 18.07 -12.80
N ARG A 7 -11.04 17.79 -14.05
CA ARG A 7 -9.81 18.28 -14.67
C ARG A 7 -9.88 19.80 -14.71
N TYR A 8 -8.86 20.48 -14.19
CA TYR A 8 -8.73 21.93 -14.28
C TYR A 8 -7.39 22.25 -14.94
N ASP A 9 -7.40 22.29 -16.26
CA ASP A 9 -6.35 22.88 -17.09
C ASP A 9 -6.69 24.37 -17.27
N VAL A 10 -5.91 25.25 -16.65
CA VAL A 10 -6.07 26.71 -16.74
C VAL A 10 -4.88 27.26 -17.50
N GLU A 11 -5.14 27.73 -18.72
CA GLU A 11 -4.55 28.89 -19.41
C GLU A 11 -4.47 28.67 -20.92
N LYS A 12 -5.57 28.98 -21.62
CA LYS A 12 -5.54 29.60 -22.96
C LYS A 12 -6.78 30.46 -23.15
N GLY A 13 -6.59 31.75 -23.47
CA GLY A 13 -7.57 32.52 -24.24
C GLY A 13 -7.96 33.90 -23.72
N GLY A 14 -7.04 34.86 -23.72
CA GLY A 14 -7.33 36.30 -23.69
C GLY A 14 -7.00 36.95 -25.04
N ARG A 15 -7.92 37.77 -25.55
CA ARG A 15 -8.09 38.22 -26.94
C ARG A 15 -7.12 39.36 -27.34
N LYS A 16 -6.69 39.37 -28.62
CA LYS A 16 -5.85 40.37 -29.30
C LYS A 16 -6.40 41.82 -29.22
N ARG A 17 -5.49 42.80 -29.08
CA ARG A 17 -5.57 44.13 -29.71
C ARG A 17 -4.18 44.54 -30.21
N GLU A 18 -4.13 44.98 -31.46
CA GLU A 18 -2.95 45.43 -32.21
C GLU A 18 -2.58 46.89 -31.87
N GLY A 19 -1.30 47.23 -32.00
CA GLY A 19 -0.76 48.59 -31.89
C GLY A 19 0.77 48.57 -31.87
N GLU A 20 1.39 49.26 -32.83
CA GLU A 20 2.79 49.27 -33.24
C GLU A 20 3.82 49.78 -32.21
N GLU A 21 5.07 49.33 -32.40
CA GLU A 21 6.34 50.09 -32.53
C GLU A 21 7.53 49.61 -31.70
N GLU A 22 8.70 49.58 -32.37
CA GLU A 22 9.95 48.91 -32.02
C GLU A 22 10.67 49.42 -30.76
N ARG A 23 11.21 48.50 -29.93
CA ARG A 23 12.62 48.55 -29.46
C ARG A 23 13.03 47.34 -28.62
N CYS A 24 14.16 46.77 -29.00
CA CYS A 24 15.15 46.05 -28.19
C CYS A 24 14.63 44.97 -27.20
N GLY A 25 14.74 43.71 -27.60
CA GLY A 25 14.59 42.56 -26.71
C GLY A 25 13.98 41.40 -27.45
N SER A 26 14.80 40.44 -27.88
CA SER A 26 14.28 39.16 -28.37
C SER A 26 14.36 38.10 -27.28
N PRO A 27 13.34 37.24 -27.23
CA PRO A 27 12.67 36.89 -25.99
C PRO A 27 13.25 35.60 -25.44
N ALA A 28 13.25 35.48 -24.11
CA ALA A 28 13.35 34.20 -23.44
C ALA A 28 12.33 33.26 -24.10
N ALA A 29 12.81 32.35 -24.95
CA ALA A 29 12.04 31.25 -25.45
C ALA A 29 11.41 30.62 -24.21
N VAL A 30 10.09 30.70 -24.13
CA VAL A 30 9.29 29.97 -23.16
C VAL A 30 9.81 28.56 -23.22
N ALA A 31 10.57 28.17 -22.20
CA ALA A 31 11.11 26.84 -22.06
C ALA A 31 9.91 25.92 -21.87
N GLN A 32 9.32 25.51 -22.99
CA GLN A 32 8.54 24.30 -23.07
C GLN A 32 9.48 23.21 -22.57
N TYR A 33 9.32 22.86 -21.29
CA TYR A 33 9.91 21.65 -20.74
C TYR A 33 9.66 20.53 -21.75
N PRO A 34 10.70 19.94 -22.36
CA PRO A 34 10.48 18.80 -23.22
C PRO A 34 10.00 17.68 -22.32
N GLN A 35 8.75 17.25 -22.51
CA GLN A 35 8.27 16.01 -21.93
C GLN A 35 9.12 14.86 -22.47
N ARG A 36 9.97 14.34 -21.58
CA ARG A 36 10.23 12.90 -21.34
C ARG A 36 10.71 12.06 -22.53
N GLU A 37 12.02 12.07 -22.79
CA GLU A 37 12.75 10.94 -23.38
C GLU A 37 13.60 10.14 -22.35
N GLY A 38 13.38 10.33 -21.04
CA GLY A 38 14.19 9.69 -19.97
C GLY A 38 13.47 8.64 -19.09
N GLU A 39 12.15 8.55 -19.13
CA GLU A 39 11.35 7.59 -18.35
C GLU A 39 10.41 6.87 -19.31
N ARG A 40 10.81 5.70 -19.83
CA ARG A 40 9.85 4.78 -20.44
C ARG A 40 8.81 4.47 -19.36
N GLU A 41 7.59 4.99 -19.51
CA GLU A 41 6.49 4.55 -18.66
C GLU A 41 6.29 3.06 -18.90
N TRP A 42 6.42 2.29 -17.83
CA TRP A 42 6.24 0.85 -17.92
C TRP A 42 4.78 0.56 -18.23
N VAL A 43 4.53 -0.36 -19.17
CA VAL A 43 3.18 -0.88 -19.38
C VAL A 43 2.82 -1.69 -18.14
N PRO A 44 1.83 -1.26 -17.34
CA PRO A 44 1.52 -1.94 -16.09
C PRO A 44 0.78 -3.24 -16.39
N TRP A 45 1.28 -4.34 -15.84
CA TRP A 45 0.66 -5.67 -15.97
C TRP A 45 0.61 -6.39 -14.63
N LEU A 46 1.54 -6.10 -13.71
CA LEU A 46 1.63 -6.75 -12.41
C LEU A 46 0.46 -6.34 -11.52
N VAL A 47 0.17 -5.04 -11.42
CA VAL A 47 -0.93 -4.55 -10.57
C VAL A 47 -2.29 -5.07 -11.03
N PRO A 48 -2.64 -5.04 -12.34
CA PRO A 48 -3.82 -5.74 -12.84
C PRO A 48 -3.81 -7.25 -12.53
N ALA A 49 -2.66 -7.92 -12.67
CA ALA A 49 -2.56 -9.35 -12.35
C ALA A 49 -2.79 -9.65 -10.86
N ILE A 50 -2.25 -8.82 -9.95
CA ILE A 50 -2.50 -8.91 -8.51
C ILE A 50 -3.99 -8.70 -8.22
N LEU A 51 -4.64 -7.74 -8.87
CA LEU A 51 -6.08 -7.52 -8.72
C LEU A 51 -6.87 -8.77 -9.12
N VAL A 52 -6.61 -9.30 -10.31
CA VAL A 52 -7.29 -10.51 -10.81
C VAL A 52 -7.05 -11.69 -9.87
N ALA A 53 -5.81 -11.89 -9.41
CA ALA A 53 -5.47 -12.96 -8.47
C ALA A 53 -6.27 -12.84 -7.16
N ASN A 54 -6.40 -11.64 -6.59
CA ASN A 54 -7.18 -11.43 -5.36
C ASN A 54 -8.68 -11.68 -5.57
N VAL A 55 -9.23 -11.29 -6.71
CA VAL A 55 -10.63 -11.58 -7.07
C VAL A 55 -10.85 -13.09 -7.21
N VAL A 56 -9.92 -13.79 -7.88
CA VAL A 56 -9.98 -15.25 -8.05
C VAL A 56 -9.88 -15.96 -6.70
N VAL A 57 -8.91 -15.59 -5.85
CA VAL A 57 -8.74 -16.18 -4.51
C VAL A 57 -9.98 -15.94 -3.64
N PHE A 58 -10.59 -14.76 -3.72
CA PHE A 58 -11.84 -14.47 -3.03
C PHE A 58 -13.00 -15.34 -3.55
N ALA A 59 -13.13 -15.51 -4.86
CA ALA A 59 -14.14 -16.39 -5.44
C ALA A 59 -13.94 -17.86 -5.00
N VAL A 60 -12.70 -18.33 -4.96
CA VAL A 60 -12.36 -19.66 -4.41
C VAL A 60 -12.73 -19.74 -2.93
N ALA A 61 -12.50 -18.69 -2.15
CA ALA A 61 -12.86 -18.67 -0.74
C ALA A 61 -14.37 -18.79 -0.52
N MET A 62 -15.16 -18.06 -1.31
CA MET A 62 -16.61 -18.19 -1.30
C MET A 62 -17.07 -19.59 -1.73
N TYR A 63 -16.42 -20.19 -2.72
CA TYR A 63 -16.71 -21.55 -3.16
C TYR A 63 -16.40 -22.60 -2.06
N VAL A 64 -15.29 -22.45 -1.34
CA VAL A 64 -14.93 -23.35 -0.24
C VAL A 64 -15.85 -23.15 0.96
N ASN A 65 -16.28 -21.92 1.23
CA ASN A 65 -17.16 -21.59 2.36
C ASN A 65 -18.50 -22.31 2.31
N ASN A 66 -19.13 -22.35 1.13
CA ASN A 66 -20.39 -23.05 0.87
C ASN A 66 -21.43 -22.90 2.01
N CYS A 67 -21.81 -21.67 2.34
CA CYS A 67 -22.72 -21.38 3.45
C CYS A 67 -23.99 -22.29 3.47
N PRO A 68 -24.68 -22.54 2.34
CA PRO A 68 -25.91 -23.35 2.35
C PRO A 68 -25.73 -24.80 2.85
N SER A 69 -24.54 -25.41 2.71
CA SER A 69 -24.31 -26.77 3.22
C SER A 69 -24.11 -26.84 4.73
N HIS A 70 -23.87 -25.70 5.38
CA HIS A 70 -23.58 -25.60 6.82
C HIS A 70 -24.58 -24.71 7.58
N ALA A 71 -25.62 -24.20 6.91
CA ALA A 71 -26.57 -23.21 7.43
C ALA A 71 -27.52 -23.72 8.55
N SER A 72 -27.35 -24.94 9.05
CA SER A 72 -28.25 -25.54 10.05
C SER A 72 -28.07 -25.02 11.49
N ARG A 73 -27.13 -24.11 11.77
CA ARG A 73 -26.85 -23.65 13.15
C ARG A 73 -26.76 -22.13 13.39
N GLY A 74 -26.70 -21.28 12.37
CA GLY A 74 -26.31 -19.85 12.54
C GLY A 74 -27.24 -18.79 11.93
N GLY A 75 -28.37 -19.18 11.34
CA GLY A 75 -29.27 -18.26 10.61
C GLY A 75 -29.15 -18.39 9.09
N ALA A 76 -29.98 -17.64 8.36
CA ALA A 76 -30.04 -17.72 6.90
C ALA A 76 -28.83 -17.03 6.25
N CYS A 77 -28.21 -17.71 5.28
CA CYS A 77 -27.15 -17.13 4.45
C CYS A 77 -27.67 -15.89 3.70
N VAL A 78 -26.82 -14.87 3.58
CA VAL A 78 -27.14 -13.66 2.82
C VAL A 78 -26.92 -13.93 1.33
N ALA A 79 -27.80 -13.38 0.49
CA ALA A 79 -27.77 -13.55 -0.96
C ALA A 79 -27.87 -15.01 -1.42
N GLY A 80 -28.85 -15.76 -0.88
CA GLY A 80 -29.08 -17.18 -1.19
C GLY A 80 -29.22 -17.53 -2.68
N PHE A 81 -29.59 -16.55 -3.53
CA PHE A 81 -29.65 -16.72 -4.99
C PHE A 81 -28.28 -17.06 -5.61
N LEU A 82 -27.17 -16.75 -4.92
CA LEU A 82 -25.80 -17.09 -5.33
C LEU A 82 -25.41 -18.55 -5.05
N ARG A 83 -26.32 -19.34 -4.46
CA ARG A 83 -26.10 -20.75 -4.10
C ARG A 83 -24.81 -20.92 -3.29
N ARG A 84 -23.84 -21.67 -3.79
CA ARG A 84 -22.57 -21.96 -3.12
C ARG A 84 -21.75 -20.72 -2.77
N PHE A 85 -21.94 -19.62 -3.50
CA PHE A 85 -21.27 -18.34 -3.26
C PHE A 85 -22.05 -17.40 -2.33
N SER A 86 -23.07 -17.91 -1.62
CA SER A 86 -23.80 -17.11 -0.62
C SER A 86 -22.88 -16.70 0.54
N PHE A 87 -23.15 -15.53 1.11
CA PHE A 87 -22.38 -14.98 2.22
C PHE A 87 -22.87 -15.52 3.55
N GLN A 88 -21.97 -15.52 4.54
CA GLN A 88 -22.37 -15.80 5.92
C GLN A 88 -23.38 -14.76 6.43
N PRO A 89 -24.19 -15.09 7.46
CA PRO A 89 -25.07 -14.12 8.10
C PRO A 89 -24.31 -12.86 8.54
N LEU A 90 -24.95 -11.69 8.42
CA LEU A 90 -24.32 -10.40 8.78
C LEU A 90 -23.92 -10.30 10.26
N SER A 91 -24.55 -11.11 11.12
CA SER A 91 -24.18 -11.26 12.52
C SER A 91 -22.82 -11.96 12.72
N GLU A 92 -22.41 -12.80 11.78
CA GLU A 92 -21.11 -13.48 11.79
C GLU A 92 -20.06 -12.67 11.00
N ASN A 93 -20.42 -12.20 9.81
CA ASN A 93 -19.52 -11.44 8.97
C ASN A 93 -20.21 -10.21 8.34
N PRO A 94 -20.03 -9.00 8.90
CA PRO A 94 -20.66 -7.80 8.39
C PRO A 94 -20.08 -7.34 7.04
N LEU A 95 -18.94 -7.87 6.61
CA LEU A 95 -18.24 -7.46 5.39
C LEU A 95 -18.72 -8.19 4.12
N LEU A 96 -19.81 -8.97 4.22
CA LEU A 96 -20.35 -9.81 3.15
C LEU A 96 -19.29 -10.80 2.63
N GLY A 97 -18.98 -11.82 3.43
CA GLY A 97 -17.88 -12.73 3.14
C GLY A 97 -18.06 -14.15 3.67
N PRO A 98 -16.98 -14.96 3.60
CA PRO A 98 -16.95 -16.31 4.14
C PRO A 98 -16.82 -16.32 5.67
N SER A 99 -16.91 -17.49 6.29
CA SER A 99 -16.65 -17.65 7.72
C SER A 99 -15.17 -17.51 8.06
N SER A 100 -14.87 -17.15 9.30
CA SER A 100 -13.50 -17.11 9.83
C SER A 100 -12.81 -18.47 9.71
N ALA A 101 -13.54 -19.57 9.97
CA ALA A 101 -13.04 -20.94 9.82
C ALA A 101 -12.58 -21.26 8.39
N THR A 102 -13.32 -20.80 7.38
CA THR A 102 -12.93 -20.97 5.96
C THR A 102 -11.63 -20.23 5.67
N LEU A 103 -11.51 -18.97 6.12
CA LEU A 103 -10.30 -18.19 5.92
C LEU A 103 -9.09 -18.83 6.62
N GLN A 104 -9.26 -19.32 7.86
CA GLN A 104 -8.21 -20.06 8.58
C GLN A 104 -7.77 -21.32 7.81
N LYS A 105 -8.72 -22.07 7.24
CA LYS A 105 -8.41 -23.25 6.43
C LYS A 105 -7.59 -22.88 5.19
N MET A 106 -7.89 -21.75 4.55
CA MET A 106 -7.26 -21.32 3.30
C MET A 106 -5.89 -20.64 3.45
N GLY A 107 -5.49 -20.27 4.67
CA GLY A 107 -4.20 -19.63 4.88
C GLY A 107 -4.27 -18.25 5.54
N ALA A 108 -5.36 -17.90 6.21
CA ALA A 108 -5.38 -16.70 7.03
C ALA A 108 -4.26 -16.74 8.07
N LEU A 109 -3.81 -15.56 8.45
CA LEU A 109 -2.79 -15.41 9.47
C LEU A 109 -3.40 -15.72 10.83
N VAL A 110 -2.86 -16.74 11.48
CA VAL A 110 -3.24 -17.21 12.81
C VAL A 110 -1.96 -17.46 13.58
N TRP A 111 -1.75 -16.73 14.68
CA TRP A 111 -0.52 -16.78 15.46
C TRP A 111 -0.14 -18.21 15.88
N ASP A 112 -1.11 -18.92 16.46
CA ASP A 112 -0.91 -20.29 16.97
C ASP A 112 -0.39 -21.25 15.89
N LYS A 113 -0.95 -21.17 14.67
CA LYS A 113 -0.51 -22.00 13.54
C LYS A 113 0.86 -21.60 12.99
N VAL A 114 1.19 -20.31 13.04
CA VAL A 114 2.50 -19.83 12.56
C VAL A 114 3.61 -20.25 13.54
N VAL A 115 3.36 -20.10 14.84
CA VAL A 115 4.38 -20.30 15.88
C VAL A 115 4.47 -21.76 16.32
N HIS A 116 3.35 -22.39 16.68
CA HIS A 116 3.34 -23.75 17.23
C HIS A 116 3.25 -24.83 16.15
N GLU A 117 2.52 -24.60 15.06
CA GLU A 117 2.43 -25.56 13.94
C GLU A 117 3.46 -25.27 12.82
N HIS A 118 4.33 -24.27 13.00
CA HIS A 118 5.38 -23.85 12.06
C HIS A 118 4.88 -23.53 10.64
N GLN A 119 3.64 -23.05 10.50
CA GLN A 119 3.03 -22.71 9.21
C GLN A 119 3.41 -21.30 8.73
N GLY A 120 4.71 -21.03 8.57
CA GLY A 120 5.26 -19.72 8.19
C GLY A 120 4.78 -19.22 6.82
N TRP A 121 4.34 -20.10 5.93
CA TRP A 121 3.73 -19.75 4.65
C TRP A 121 2.47 -18.87 4.80
N ARG A 122 1.82 -18.89 5.97
CA ARG A 122 0.66 -18.04 6.29
C ARG A 122 0.99 -16.55 6.29
N LEU A 123 2.25 -16.18 6.54
CA LEU A 123 2.73 -14.80 6.44
C LEU A 123 2.65 -14.24 5.01
N VAL A 124 2.56 -15.12 4.01
CA VAL A 124 2.43 -14.76 2.59
C VAL A 124 1.01 -14.97 2.10
N THR A 125 0.38 -16.09 2.44
CA THR A 125 -0.96 -16.41 1.92
C THR A 125 -2.05 -15.47 2.42
N CYS A 126 -1.91 -14.94 3.64
CA CYS A 126 -2.89 -14.01 4.21
C CYS A 126 -3.06 -12.73 3.37
N ILE A 127 -2.00 -12.31 2.65
CA ILE A 127 -1.98 -11.11 1.78
C ILE A 127 -3.03 -11.23 0.66
N TRP A 128 -3.34 -12.45 0.23
CA TRP A 128 -4.23 -12.73 -0.90
C TRP A 128 -5.68 -12.99 -0.48
N LEU A 129 -5.91 -13.24 0.81
CA LEU A 129 -7.23 -13.54 1.35
C LEU A 129 -7.96 -12.26 1.75
N HIS A 130 -9.29 -12.24 1.63
CA HIS A 130 -10.09 -11.07 1.98
C HIS A 130 -11.29 -11.49 2.82
N ALA A 131 -11.58 -10.69 3.85
CA ALA A 131 -12.65 -10.97 4.81
C ALA A 131 -14.07 -10.85 4.22
N GLY A 132 -14.24 -10.15 3.11
CA GLY A 132 -15.54 -9.95 2.47
C GLY A 132 -15.47 -9.03 1.26
N VAL A 133 -16.59 -8.84 0.58
CA VAL A 133 -16.68 -8.04 -0.66
C VAL A 133 -16.29 -6.59 -0.41
N VAL A 134 -16.77 -5.98 0.68
CA VAL A 134 -16.45 -4.58 1.01
C VAL A 134 -14.93 -4.41 1.21
N HIS A 135 -14.33 -5.37 1.92
CA HIS A 135 -12.90 -5.37 2.18
C HIS A 135 -12.08 -5.57 0.89
N LEU A 136 -12.48 -6.49 0.02
CA LEU A 136 -11.84 -6.70 -1.28
C LEU A 136 -11.93 -5.43 -2.16
N LEU A 137 -13.10 -4.84 -2.29
CA LEU A 137 -13.30 -3.64 -3.12
C LEU A 137 -12.43 -2.47 -2.65
N ALA A 138 -12.37 -2.22 -1.33
CA ALA A 138 -11.54 -1.15 -0.77
C ALA A 138 -10.04 -1.36 -1.07
N ASN A 139 -9.54 -2.60 -0.95
CA ASN A 139 -8.16 -2.93 -1.26
C ASN A 139 -7.87 -2.81 -2.75
N MET A 140 -8.73 -3.34 -3.62
CA MET A 140 -8.50 -3.34 -5.06
C MET A 140 -8.60 -1.93 -5.65
N LEU A 141 -9.49 -1.08 -5.14
CA LEU A 141 -9.55 0.33 -5.51
C LEU A 141 -8.24 1.04 -5.13
N SER A 142 -7.78 0.86 -3.89
CA SER A 142 -6.52 1.43 -3.42
C SER A 142 -5.32 0.93 -4.24
N LEU A 143 -5.29 -0.37 -4.56
CA LEU A 143 -4.27 -1.00 -5.38
C LEU A 143 -4.21 -0.39 -6.78
N VAL A 144 -5.37 -0.16 -7.42
CA VAL A 144 -5.44 0.45 -8.75
C VAL A 144 -5.00 1.91 -8.71
N LEU A 145 -5.46 2.69 -7.72
CA LEU A 145 -5.14 4.12 -7.62
C LEU A 145 -3.66 4.38 -7.33
N ILE A 146 -3.07 3.60 -6.43
CA ILE A 146 -1.68 3.80 -5.98
C ILE A 146 -0.71 2.92 -6.78
N GLY A 147 -1.03 1.63 -6.88
CA GLY A 147 -0.16 0.63 -7.49
C GLY A 147 0.08 0.87 -8.98
N LEU A 148 -0.95 1.17 -9.78
CA LEU A 148 -0.74 1.39 -11.22
C LEU A 148 0.20 2.55 -11.49
N ARG A 149 0.00 3.67 -10.78
CA ARG A 149 0.85 4.86 -10.89
C ARG A 149 2.29 4.52 -10.55
N LEU A 150 2.50 3.79 -9.46
CA LEU A 150 3.85 3.37 -9.03
C LEU A 150 4.49 2.40 -10.03
N GLU A 151 3.73 1.44 -10.56
CA GLU A 151 4.23 0.48 -11.55
C GLU A 151 4.66 1.18 -12.83
N GLN A 152 3.84 2.09 -13.36
CA GLN A 152 4.16 2.88 -14.55
C GLN A 152 5.44 3.71 -14.36
N GLN A 153 5.65 4.25 -13.16
CA GLN A 153 6.78 5.11 -12.86
C GLN A 153 8.09 4.37 -12.58
N PHE A 154 8.02 3.25 -11.85
CA PHE A 154 9.21 2.56 -11.31
C PHE A 154 9.43 1.16 -11.86
N GLY A 155 8.44 0.60 -12.55
CA GLY A 155 8.47 -0.73 -13.13
C GLY A 155 7.97 -1.82 -12.18
N TYR A 156 7.43 -2.88 -12.79
CA TYR A 156 6.76 -3.99 -12.11
C TYR A 156 7.65 -4.69 -11.09
N MET A 157 8.94 -4.90 -11.37
CA MET A 157 9.82 -5.66 -10.47
C MET A 157 10.01 -4.97 -9.12
N ARG A 158 10.23 -3.65 -9.13
CA ARG A 158 10.43 -2.87 -7.89
C ARG A 158 9.17 -2.81 -7.07
N ILE A 159 8.04 -2.53 -7.73
CA ILE A 159 6.74 -2.43 -7.05
C ILE A 159 6.28 -3.80 -6.53
N GLY A 160 6.53 -4.88 -7.27
CA GLY A 160 6.24 -6.23 -6.81
C GLY A 160 7.02 -6.63 -5.56
N ILE A 161 8.32 -6.31 -5.51
CA ILE A 161 9.16 -6.57 -4.32
C ILE A 161 8.65 -5.75 -3.13
N ILE A 162 8.41 -4.45 -3.31
CA ILE A 162 7.89 -3.58 -2.23
C ILE A 162 6.55 -4.12 -1.73
N TYR A 163 5.62 -4.42 -2.63
CA TYR A 163 4.29 -4.95 -2.29
C TYR A 163 4.40 -6.24 -1.46
N LEU A 164 5.14 -7.25 -1.96
CA LEU A 164 5.22 -8.55 -1.31
C LEU A 164 5.95 -8.47 0.04
N VAL A 165 7.11 -7.81 0.09
CA VAL A 165 7.92 -7.75 1.31
C VAL A 165 7.24 -6.88 2.37
N SER A 166 6.58 -5.79 1.99
CA SER A 166 5.76 -5.01 2.92
C SER A 166 4.58 -5.81 3.46
N GLY A 167 3.92 -6.62 2.64
CA GLY A 167 2.86 -7.52 3.12
C GLY A 167 3.38 -8.51 4.17
N ILE A 168 4.57 -9.08 3.96
CA ILE A 168 5.22 -9.97 4.94
C ILE A 168 5.60 -9.18 6.20
N GLY A 169 6.19 -8.00 6.08
CA GLY A 169 6.54 -7.14 7.21
C GLY A 169 5.32 -6.76 8.06
N GLY A 170 4.19 -6.46 7.42
CA GLY A 170 2.89 -6.29 8.08
C GLY A 170 2.45 -7.55 8.82
N SER A 171 2.52 -8.71 8.18
CA SER A 171 2.13 -9.99 8.77
C SER A 171 2.99 -10.38 9.97
N VAL A 172 4.30 -10.11 9.92
CA VAL A 172 5.22 -10.32 11.06
C VAL A 172 4.83 -9.40 12.21
N LEU A 173 4.61 -8.11 11.97
CA LEU A 173 4.24 -7.18 13.05
C LEU A 173 2.86 -7.51 13.63
N SER A 174 1.88 -7.83 12.79
CA SER A 174 0.56 -8.31 13.23
C SER A 174 0.69 -9.53 14.16
N SER A 175 1.46 -10.55 13.76
CA SER A 175 1.63 -11.77 14.56
C SER A 175 2.35 -11.52 15.90
N LEU A 176 3.14 -10.46 16.04
CA LEU A 176 3.81 -10.13 17.30
C LEU A 176 2.86 -9.50 18.33
N PHE A 177 1.79 -8.85 17.88
CA PHE A 177 0.87 -8.08 18.72
C PHE A 177 -0.54 -8.66 18.83
N ILE A 178 -0.96 -9.49 17.86
CA ILE A 178 -2.30 -10.07 17.76
C ILE A 178 -2.19 -11.60 17.86
N ARG A 179 -2.89 -12.20 18.83
CA ARG A 179 -2.90 -13.66 19.06
C ARG A 179 -4.25 -14.34 18.90
N ASN A 180 -5.33 -13.66 19.27
CA ASN A 180 -6.65 -14.28 19.40
C ASN A 180 -7.61 -13.93 18.24
N SER A 181 -7.12 -13.24 17.21
CA SER A 181 -7.89 -12.94 16.01
C SER A 181 -7.14 -13.36 14.75
N ILE A 182 -7.88 -13.43 13.65
CA ILE A 182 -7.32 -13.76 12.34
C ILE A 182 -7.04 -12.48 11.56
N SER A 183 -5.96 -12.48 10.79
CA SER A 183 -5.63 -11.37 9.89
C SER A 183 -5.57 -11.84 8.43
N VAL A 184 -6.17 -11.06 7.55
CA VAL A 184 -6.22 -11.28 6.10
C VAL A 184 -6.24 -9.94 5.39
N GLY A 185 -5.73 -9.90 4.16
CA GLY A 185 -5.89 -8.76 3.26
C GLY A 185 -4.57 -8.23 2.73
N ALA A 186 -4.66 -7.63 1.55
CA ALA A 186 -3.56 -6.95 0.89
C ALA A 186 -3.17 -5.62 1.57
N SER A 187 -3.91 -5.17 2.58
CA SER A 187 -3.84 -3.81 3.11
C SER A 187 -2.46 -3.46 3.70
N GLY A 188 -1.77 -4.41 4.36
CA GLY A 188 -0.39 -4.20 4.80
C GLY A 188 0.57 -3.90 3.63
N ALA A 189 0.43 -4.60 2.51
CA ALA A 189 1.21 -4.35 1.31
C ALA A 189 0.88 -2.97 0.68
N LEU A 190 -0.39 -2.57 0.70
CA LEU A 190 -0.83 -1.25 0.21
C LEU A 190 -0.29 -0.10 1.07
N PHE A 191 -0.30 -0.26 2.39
CA PHE A 191 0.37 0.67 3.30
C PHE A 191 1.88 0.72 3.06
N GLY A 192 2.48 -0.40 2.66
CA GLY A 192 3.86 -0.43 2.18
C GLY A 192 4.10 0.43 0.94
N LEU A 193 3.19 0.39 -0.04
CA LEU A 193 3.28 1.28 -1.21
C LEU A 193 3.15 2.77 -0.81
N LEU A 194 2.29 3.10 0.15
CA LEU A 194 2.20 4.46 0.72
C LEU A 194 3.49 4.88 1.44
N GLY A 195 4.09 3.97 2.22
CA GLY A 195 5.38 4.19 2.87
C GLY A 195 6.49 4.43 1.85
N ALA A 196 6.52 3.64 0.77
CA ALA A 196 7.49 3.80 -0.29
C ALA A 196 7.34 5.15 -1.02
N MET A 197 6.10 5.60 -1.25
CA MET A 197 5.81 6.95 -1.79
C MET A 197 6.35 8.05 -0.88
N LEU A 198 6.25 7.89 0.44
CA LEU A 198 6.78 8.89 1.38
C LEU A 198 8.31 8.96 1.31
N SER A 199 9.00 7.83 1.24
CA SER A 199 10.47 7.79 1.08
C SER A 199 10.94 8.36 -0.25
N GLU A 200 10.17 8.13 -1.31
CA GLU A 200 10.39 8.70 -2.64
C GLU A 200 10.33 10.23 -2.58
N LEU A 201 9.32 10.78 -1.91
CA LEU A 201 9.15 12.21 -1.72
C LEU A 201 10.32 12.83 -0.95
N PHE A 202 10.81 12.18 0.11
CA PHE A 202 12.00 12.63 0.84
C PHE A 202 13.28 12.55 0.01
N THR A 203 13.45 11.47 -0.76
CA THR A 203 14.65 11.24 -1.57
C THR A 203 14.74 12.22 -2.74
N ASN A 204 13.58 12.60 -3.30
CA ASN A 204 13.46 13.44 -4.49
C ASN A 204 12.82 14.81 -4.20
N TRP A 205 13.03 15.32 -2.99
CA TRP A 205 12.42 16.56 -2.47
C TRP A 205 12.59 17.79 -3.38
N THR A 206 13.62 17.82 -4.23
CA THR A 206 13.92 18.95 -5.12
C THR A 206 13.07 18.98 -6.39
N ILE A 207 12.41 17.89 -6.77
CA ILE A 207 11.69 17.75 -8.05
C ILE A 207 10.24 18.27 -7.98
N TYR A 208 9.59 18.17 -6.82
CA TYR A 208 8.19 18.55 -6.67
C TYR A 208 8.01 20.07 -6.52
N THR A 209 7.13 20.67 -7.32
CA THR A 209 6.83 22.11 -7.27
C THR A 209 5.97 22.49 -6.05
N ASN A 210 5.03 21.63 -5.64
CA ASN A 210 4.17 21.85 -4.47
C ASN A 210 4.36 20.76 -3.39
N LYS A 211 5.55 20.77 -2.80
CA LYS A 211 6.09 19.72 -1.89
C LYS A 211 5.25 19.57 -0.63
N ALA A 212 4.88 20.70 -0.03
CA ALA A 212 4.14 20.73 1.22
C ALA A 212 2.73 20.16 1.02
N ALA A 213 2.04 20.52 -0.07
CA ALA A 213 0.73 19.97 -0.39
C ALA A 213 0.79 18.45 -0.60
N ALA A 214 1.75 17.96 -1.41
CA ALA A 214 1.89 16.53 -1.66
C ALA A 214 2.20 15.72 -0.37
N LEU A 215 3.10 16.24 0.48
CA LEU A 215 3.42 15.63 1.77
C LEU A 215 2.20 15.62 2.70
N VAL A 216 1.53 16.77 2.85
CA VAL A 216 0.36 16.91 3.73
C VAL A 216 -0.77 16.00 3.27
N THR A 217 -1.07 15.94 1.98
CA THR A 217 -2.09 15.04 1.44
C THR A 217 -1.73 13.58 1.72
N LEU A 218 -0.47 13.17 1.51
CA LEU A 218 -0.04 11.80 1.77
C LEU A 218 -0.16 11.46 3.27
N LEU A 219 0.27 12.36 4.16
CA LEU A 219 0.15 12.16 5.61
C LEU A 219 -1.30 12.11 6.08
N ILE A 220 -2.19 12.94 5.51
CA ILE A 220 -3.63 12.89 5.81
C ILE A 220 -4.22 11.56 5.37
N VAL A 221 -3.89 11.08 4.16
CA VAL A 221 -4.36 9.77 3.69
C VAL A 221 -3.89 8.65 4.62
N ILE A 222 -2.62 8.64 5.02
CA ILE A 222 -2.08 7.66 5.97
C ILE A 222 -2.82 7.73 7.31
N ALA A 223 -3.00 8.93 7.86
CA ALA A 223 -3.66 9.15 9.14
C ALA A 223 -5.13 8.70 9.11
N ILE A 224 -5.87 9.01 8.05
CA ILE A 224 -7.26 8.58 7.88
C ILE A 224 -7.35 7.05 7.80
N ASN A 225 -6.47 6.40 7.03
CA ASN A 225 -6.52 4.95 6.92
C ASN A 225 -6.17 4.25 8.25
N LEU A 226 -5.18 4.77 9.00
CA LEU A 226 -4.88 4.26 10.35
C LEU A 226 -6.02 4.53 11.34
N ALA A 227 -6.70 5.67 11.24
CA ALA A 227 -7.85 5.97 12.08
C ALA A 227 -9.03 5.02 11.77
N ILE A 228 -9.25 4.69 10.50
CA ILE A 228 -10.22 3.67 10.09
C ILE A 228 -9.82 2.30 10.65
N GLY A 229 -8.54 1.99 10.75
CA GLY A 229 -8.09 0.71 11.29
C GLY A 229 -8.23 0.53 12.80
N ILE A 230 -8.74 1.54 13.51
CA ILE A 230 -9.19 1.42 14.90
C ILE A 230 -10.55 0.69 14.98
N LEU A 231 -11.26 0.59 13.84
CA LEU A 231 -12.50 -0.17 13.76
C LEU A 231 -12.25 -1.66 13.99
N PRO A 232 -13.21 -2.36 14.63
CA PRO A 232 -13.08 -3.80 14.84
C PRO A 232 -12.94 -4.52 13.49
N HIS A 233 -12.16 -5.61 13.48
CA HIS A 233 -11.83 -6.43 12.30
C HIS A 233 -10.79 -5.81 11.33
N VAL A 234 -10.21 -4.65 11.65
CA VAL A 234 -9.08 -4.09 10.90
C VAL A 234 -7.79 -4.29 11.68
N ASP A 235 -6.72 -4.66 10.97
CA ASP A 235 -5.42 -4.95 11.56
C ASP A 235 -4.46 -3.78 11.35
N ASN A 236 -4.43 -2.87 12.32
CA ASN A 236 -3.56 -1.70 12.27
C ASN A 236 -2.07 -2.05 12.46
N PHE A 237 -1.74 -3.16 13.14
CA PHE A 237 -0.35 -3.60 13.24
C PHE A 237 0.17 -4.07 11.89
N ALA A 238 -0.65 -4.73 11.09
CA ALA A 238 -0.30 -5.06 9.70
C ALA A 238 -0.07 -3.81 8.85
N HIS A 239 -0.89 -2.76 9.03
CA HIS A 239 -0.72 -1.48 8.33
C HIS A 239 0.58 -0.79 8.71
N ILE A 240 0.86 -0.67 10.01
CA ILE A 240 2.09 -0.06 10.53
C ILE A 240 3.33 -0.83 10.07
N GLY A 241 3.32 -2.16 10.20
CA GLY A 241 4.46 -3.00 9.81
C GLY A 241 4.72 -2.96 8.31
N GLY A 242 3.65 -2.96 7.52
CA GLY A 242 3.73 -2.81 6.08
C GLY A 242 4.26 -1.45 5.65
N PHE A 243 3.74 -0.37 6.26
CA PHE A 243 4.19 1.00 6.03
C PHE A 243 5.68 1.19 6.35
N LEU A 244 6.14 0.77 7.54
CA LEU A 244 7.54 0.88 7.94
C LEU A 244 8.45 0.10 6.98
N THR A 245 8.05 -1.11 6.62
CA THR A 245 8.79 -1.92 5.65
C THR A 245 8.87 -1.21 4.30
N GLY A 246 7.74 -0.73 3.79
CA GLY A 246 7.68 -0.04 2.49
C GLY A 246 8.45 1.27 2.48
N PHE A 247 8.45 2.00 3.59
CA PHE A 247 9.25 3.20 3.79
C PHE A 247 10.75 2.89 3.68
N LEU A 248 11.25 1.86 4.36
CA LEU A 248 12.65 1.45 4.23
C LEU A 248 12.98 0.99 2.80
N LEU A 249 12.13 0.15 2.20
CA LEU A 249 12.31 -0.35 0.83
C LEU A 249 12.23 0.77 -0.22
N GLY A 250 11.48 1.84 0.05
CA GLY A 250 11.41 3.02 -0.81
C GLY A 250 12.77 3.68 -1.00
N PHE A 251 13.56 3.82 0.06
CA PHE A 251 14.94 4.36 -0.03
C PHE A 251 15.89 3.44 -0.82
N ILE A 252 15.61 2.13 -0.83
CA ILE A 252 16.44 1.14 -1.52
C ILE A 252 16.09 1.08 -3.01
N PHE A 253 14.81 0.97 -3.35
CA PHE A 253 14.36 0.66 -4.71
C PHE A 253 13.85 1.87 -5.51
N LEU A 254 13.37 2.94 -4.86
CA LEU A 254 12.78 4.10 -5.55
C LEU A 254 13.74 5.29 -5.71
N MET A 255 15.05 5.06 -5.57
CA MET A 255 16.06 6.09 -5.77
C MET A 255 16.08 6.57 -7.23
N ARG A 256 15.79 7.86 -7.45
CA ARG A 256 15.91 8.51 -8.77
C ARG A 256 17.23 9.27 -8.90
N PRO A 257 17.76 9.43 -10.14
CA PRO A 257 18.90 10.30 -10.38
C PRO A 257 18.60 11.74 -9.97
N HIS A 258 19.60 12.47 -9.50
CA HIS A 258 19.42 13.87 -9.12
C HIS A 258 19.01 14.72 -10.33
N TYR A 259 18.14 15.72 -10.12
CA TYR A 259 17.60 16.61 -11.15
C TYR A 259 18.70 17.21 -12.05
N GLY A 260 19.81 17.63 -11.46
CA GLY A 260 20.96 18.13 -12.22
C GLY A 260 21.44 17.11 -13.26
N TRP A 261 21.63 15.85 -12.89
CA TRP A 261 22.11 14.84 -13.83
C TRP A 261 21.14 14.61 -14.99
N MET A 262 19.83 14.76 -14.77
CA MET A 262 18.84 14.67 -15.85
C MET A 262 18.89 15.85 -16.82
N GLN A 263 19.34 17.02 -16.37
CA GLN A 263 19.46 18.22 -17.21
C GLN A 263 20.44 18.04 -18.38
N ARG A 264 21.34 17.06 -18.30
CA ARG A 264 22.26 16.67 -19.40
C ARG A 264 21.54 16.23 -20.68
N TYR A 265 20.28 15.81 -20.59
CA TYR A 265 19.49 15.36 -21.75
C TYR A 265 18.73 16.51 -22.43
N VAL A 266 18.64 17.67 -21.77
CA VAL A 266 17.92 18.85 -22.29
C VAL A 266 18.92 19.91 -22.79
N LEU A 267 20.16 19.88 -22.32
CA LEU A 267 21.19 20.86 -22.67
C LEU A 267 21.96 20.47 -23.95
N PRO A 268 22.42 21.46 -24.74
CA PRO A 268 23.24 21.22 -25.93
C PRO A 268 24.50 20.42 -25.62
N SER A 269 24.92 19.57 -26.56
CA SER A 269 26.10 18.69 -26.45
C SER A 269 27.42 19.42 -26.20
N SER A 270 27.46 20.74 -26.36
CA SER A 270 28.60 21.62 -26.08
C SER A 270 28.82 21.91 -24.60
N VAL A 271 27.83 21.65 -23.73
CA VAL A 271 27.94 21.88 -22.28
C VAL A 271 28.48 20.61 -21.60
N LYS A 272 29.75 20.66 -21.16
CA LYS A 272 30.33 19.58 -20.35
C LYS A 272 29.65 19.52 -18.97
N TYR A 273 28.83 18.50 -18.77
CA TYR A 273 28.07 18.32 -17.53
C TYR A 273 28.80 17.40 -16.54
N THR A 274 29.13 17.91 -15.35
CA THR A 274 29.93 17.20 -14.32
C THR A 274 29.13 16.78 -13.08
N SER A 275 27.79 16.86 -13.10
CA SER A 275 27.01 16.44 -11.92
C SER A 275 27.03 14.93 -11.73
N LYS A 276 27.08 14.52 -10.46
CA LYS A 276 26.92 13.12 -10.06
C LYS A 276 25.48 12.65 -10.33
N LYS A 277 25.34 11.37 -10.72
CA LYS A 277 24.03 10.72 -10.95
C LYS A 277 23.20 10.62 -9.67
N TYR A 278 23.85 10.31 -8.55
CA TYR A 278 23.26 10.22 -7.22
C TYR A 278 24.05 11.06 -6.23
N LEU A 279 23.36 11.67 -5.27
CA LEU A 279 23.96 12.47 -4.20
C LEU A 279 24.42 11.58 -3.04
N ALA A 280 25.39 12.05 -2.24
CA ALA A 280 25.96 11.28 -1.13
C ALA A 280 24.89 10.91 -0.09
N TYR A 281 23.94 11.79 0.20
CA TYR A 281 22.85 11.50 1.15
C TYR A 281 21.96 10.35 0.65
N GLN A 282 21.74 10.20 -0.66
CA GLN A 282 20.91 9.12 -1.20
C GLN A 282 21.57 7.75 -0.94
N TRP A 283 22.90 7.66 -1.12
CA TRP A 283 23.66 6.45 -0.78
C TRP A 283 23.67 6.13 0.71
N ILE A 284 23.78 7.16 1.56
CA ILE A 284 23.71 7.00 3.02
C ILE A 284 22.33 6.48 3.43
N LEU A 285 21.26 7.08 2.91
CA LEU A 285 19.89 6.64 3.19
C LEU A 285 19.65 5.19 2.74
N LEU A 286 20.15 4.81 1.56
CA LEU A 286 20.07 3.42 1.08
C LEU A 286 20.81 2.46 2.02
N ALA A 287 22.04 2.79 2.43
CA ALA A 287 22.83 1.93 3.31
C ALA A 287 22.14 1.76 4.67
N VAL A 288 21.70 2.87 5.29
CA VAL A 288 20.97 2.84 6.57
C VAL A 288 19.66 2.07 6.45
N ALA A 289 18.87 2.33 5.41
CA ALA A 289 17.60 1.63 5.20
C ALA A 289 17.80 0.13 4.98
N SER A 290 18.86 -0.27 4.27
CA SER A 290 19.20 -1.68 4.04
C SER A 290 19.56 -2.38 5.36
N VAL A 291 20.39 -1.76 6.19
CA VAL A 291 20.77 -2.29 7.51
C VAL A 291 19.55 -2.42 8.42
N LEU A 292 18.73 -1.37 8.50
CA LEU A 292 17.51 -1.36 9.32
C LEU A 292 16.49 -2.41 8.86
N ALA A 293 16.31 -2.58 7.55
CA ALA A 293 15.40 -3.59 7.01
C ALA A 293 15.88 -5.01 7.37
N VAL A 294 17.16 -5.32 7.17
CA VAL A 294 17.72 -6.64 7.49
C VAL A 294 17.62 -6.95 8.98
N ILE A 295 18.05 -6.01 9.84
CA ILE A 295 17.98 -6.19 11.30
C ILE A 295 16.52 -6.30 11.75
N GLY A 296 15.63 -5.43 11.25
CA GLY A 296 14.22 -5.42 11.60
C GLY A 296 13.53 -6.74 11.28
N PHE A 297 13.75 -7.29 10.07
CA PHE A 297 13.21 -8.60 9.70
C PHE A 297 13.82 -9.74 10.52
N ALA A 298 15.15 -9.74 10.73
CA ALA A 298 15.82 -10.78 11.51
C ALA A 298 15.31 -10.82 12.96
N VAL A 299 15.20 -9.65 13.60
CA VAL A 299 14.67 -9.51 14.97
C VAL A 299 13.19 -9.89 15.01
N GLY A 300 12.37 -9.35 14.10
CA GLY A 300 10.94 -9.61 14.06
C GLY A 300 10.58 -11.09 13.85
N LEU A 301 11.23 -11.74 12.89
CA LEU A 301 11.04 -13.18 12.65
C LEU A 301 11.56 -14.02 13.83
N SER A 302 12.72 -13.67 14.40
CA SER A 302 13.26 -14.36 15.57
C SER A 302 12.31 -14.25 16.78
N MET A 303 11.79 -13.06 17.05
CA MET A 303 10.80 -12.86 18.12
C MET A 303 9.52 -13.63 17.87
N LEU A 304 9.03 -13.65 16.62
CA LEU A 304 7.82 -14.36 16.24
C LEU A 304 7.95 -15.87 16.47
N PHE A 305 9.00 -16.49 15.92
CA PHE A 305 9.20 -17.94 16.05
C PHE A 305 9.64 -18.36 17.45
N ARG A 306 10.09 -17.43 18.30
CA ARG A 306 10.27 -17.65 19.75
C ARG A 306 8.98 -17.50 20.55
N GLY A 307 7.87 -17.16 19.91
CA GLY A 307 6.57 -16.98 20.58
C GLY A 307 6.53 -15.76 21.51
N VAL A 308 7.33 -14.73 21.24
CA VAL A 308 7.31 -13.50 22.06
C VAL A 308 6.01 -12.73 21.85
N ASN A 309 5.40 -12.25 22.92
CA ASN A 309 4.26 -11.34 22.86
C ASN A 309 4.75 -9.91 23.01
N ALA A 310 4.66 -9.10 21.95
CA ALA A 310 5.02 -7.70 22.03
C ALA A 310 3.92 -6.85 22.71
N ASN A 311 2.67 -7.33 22.69
CA ASN A 311 1.54 -6.66 23.32
C ASN A 311 1.68 -6.59 24.85
N GLU A 312 2.19 -7.66 25.48
CA GLU A 312 2.45 -7.70 26.93
C GLU A 312 3.44 -6.63 27.41
N ARG A 313 4.29 -6.11 26.53
CA ARG A 313 5.29 -5.08 26.84
C ARG A 313 4.76 -3.66 26.64
N CYS A 314 3.50 -3.51 26.19
CA CYS A 314 2.93 -2.23 25.82
C CYS A 314 1.44 -2.14 26.21
N HIS A 315 1.18 -1.54 27.37
CA HIS A 315 -0.18 -1.40 27.92
C HIS A 315 -1.18 -0.59 27.09
N TRP A 316 -0.73 0.16 26.08
CA TRP A 316 -1.61 0.96 25.22
C TRP A 316 -1.73 0.42 23.79
N CYS A 317 -0.92 -0.58 23.43
CA CYS A 317 -0.84 -1.07 22.06
C CYS A 317 -2.14 -1.74 21.60
N HIS A 318 -2.94 -2.33 22.50
CA HIS A 318 -4.24 -2.91 22.13
C HIS A 318 -5.21 -1.87 21.55
N TYR A 319 -5.13 -0.60 21.99
CA TYR A 319 -5.95 0.49 21.45
C TYR A 319 -5.59 0.88 20.01
N LEU A 320 -4.42 0.48 19.51
CA LEU A 320 -4.05 0.74 18.13
C LEU A 320 -4.91 -0.05 17.15
N SER A 321 -5.34 -1.27 17.48
CA SER A 321 -6.18 -2.09 16.58
C SER A 321 -7.66 -2.04 16.93
N CYS A 322 -8.02 -1.76 18.18
CA CYS A 322 -9.41 -1.63 18.56
C CYS A 322 -9.60 -0.75 19.79
N ILE A 323 -10.41 0.29 19.67
CA ILE A 323 -10.87 1.08 20.83
C ILE A 323 -12.28 0.62 21.20
N PRO A 324 -12.53 0.14 22.43
CA PRO A 324 -13.86 -0.26 22.87
C PRO A 324 -14.77 0.97 22.97
N THR A 325 -16.02 0.84 22.53
CA THR A 325 -17.03 1.91 22.62
C THR A 325 -18.36 1.36 23.11
N SER A 326 -19.34 2.22 23.39
CA SER A 326 -20.69 1.78 23.76
C SER A 326 -21.40 0.99 22.65
N ARG A 327 -20.89 1.00 21.41
CA ARG A 327 -21.47 0.31 20.25
C ARG A 327 -20.76 -1.00 19.88
N TRP A 328 -19.56 -1.26 20.40
CA TRP A 328 -18.81 -2.49 20.11
C TRP A 328 -17.75 -2.80 21.17
N THR A 329 -17.46 -4.10 21.34
CA THR A 329 -16.41 -4.60 22.22
C THR A 329 -15.21 -5.10 21.42
N CYS A 330 -14.02 -4.93 21.96
CA CYS A 330 -12.79 -5.48 21.39
C CYS A 330 -12.56 -6.86 22.02
N GLY A 331 -12.65 -7.92 21.22
CA GLY A 331 -12.25 -9.26 21.64
C GLY A 331 -10.74 -9.36 21.59
N ASN A 332 -10.08 -9.12 22.73
CA ASN A 332 -8.67 -9.45 22.89
C ASN A 332 -8.50 -10.92 23.24
#